data_AF-A0A820LUE5-F1
#
_entry.id   AF-A0A820LUE5-F1
#
_cell.length_a   1.000
_cell.length_b   1.000
_cell.length_c   1.000
_cell.angle_alpha   90.00
_cell.angle_beta   90.00
_cell.angle_gamma   90.00
#
_symmetry.space_group_name_H-M   'P 1'
#
loop_
_entity.id
_entity.type
_entity.pdbx_description
1 polymer ?
#
loop_
_entity_poly.entity_id
_entity_poly.type
_entity_poly.pdbx_seq_one_letter_code
_entity_poly.pdbx_strand_id
1 'polypeptide(L)'
;YGDQLKCSCSSIASTYNHFVKIEPVFHEICSSPFVSDEWRINITTGLDLDLSNYTLMDYRRFLSAHLQYLQGLCQISIESTNNSVDQLLSSLLVTTELLPETVFYERTDLLTKQSKSSAPTTFARLLFLTRSVNHGNAIISSYGTNFEYIGPYYGGYSYAITQPIIYDNGCSCALYPNCTSQASFIEMNSS
;
A
#
# COMPACT_ATOMS: atom_id res chain seq x y z
N TYR A 1 8.97 22.40 -49.85
CA TYR A 1 10.35 22.76 -49.47
C TYR A 1 10.54 22.84 -47.94
N GLY A 2 9.48 22.83 -47.12
CA GLY A 2 9.58 22.93 -45.65
C GLY A 2 9.95 21.63 -44.92
N ASP A 3 9.66 20.46 -45.49
CA ASP A 3 9.78 19.17 -44.77
C ASP A 3 11.20 18.57 -44.72
N GLN A 4 12.21 19.29 -45.23
CA GLN A 4 13.62 18.84 -45.26
C GLN A 4 14.55 19.69 -44.38
N LEU A 5 14.03 20.71 -43.69
CA LEU A 5 14.83 21.61 -42.88
C LEU A 5 15.10 20.97 -41.50
N LYS A 6 16.30 20.39 -41.37
CA LYS A 6 16.77 19.76 -40.12
C LYS A 6 17.55 20.78 -39.30
N CYS A 7 17.01 21.12 -38.13
CA CYS A 7 17.70 21.97 -37.15
C CYS A 7 18.49 21.08 -36.19
N SER A 8 19.81 21.20 -36.18
CA SER A 8 20.65 20.48 -35.21
C SER A 8 20.52 21.09 -33.82
N CYS A 9 20.46 20.23 -32.79
CA CYS A 9 20.40 20.69 -31.40
C CYS A 9 21.78 21.14 -30.92
N SER A 10 21.86 22.24 -30.15
CA SER A 10 23.09 22.68 -29.48
C SER A 10 23.45 21.80 -28.28
N SER A 11 22.44 21.21 -27.62
CA SER A 11 22.58 20.14 -26.65
C SER A 11 21.76 18.94 -27.09
N ILE A 12 22.37 17.75 -27.11
CA ILE A 12 21.70 16.53 -27.55
C ILE A 12 20.90 15.83 -26.44
N ALA A 13 21.01 16.31 -25.21
CA ALA A 13 20.37 15.73 -24.04
C ALA A 13 19.72 16.84 -23.19
N SER A 14 18.49 16.62 -22.77
CA SER A 14 17.77 17.49 -21.84
C SER A 14 16.82 16.65 -21.00
N THR A 15 16.67 16.98 -19.72
CA THR A 15 15.73 16.30 -18.84
C THR A 15 14.28 16.68 -19.16
N TYR A 16 13.35 15.75 -18.99
CA TYR A 16 11.93 16.01 -19.26
C TYR A 16 11.33 17.09 -18.36
N ASN A 17 11.89 17.34 -17.17
CA ASN A 17 11.48 18.44 -16.29
C ASN A 17 11.54 19.85 -16.93
N HIS A 18 12.30 20.04 -18.01
CA HIS A 18 12.34 21.31 -18.73
C HIS A 18 11.09 21.56 -19.57
N PHE A 19 10.36 20.50 -19.92
CA PHE A 19 9.26 20.56 -20.89
C PHE A 19 7.93 20.04 -20.32
N VAL A 20 8.00 19.22 -19.29
CA VAL A 20 6.85 18.48 -18.75
C VAL A 20 6.65 18.83 -17.28
N LYS A 21 5.40 19.08 -16.92
CA LYS A 21 4.95 19.24 -15.54
C LYS A 21 3.91 18.16 -15.22
N ILE A 22 4.11 17.44 -14.12
CA ILE A 22 3.20 16.40 -13.66
C ILE A 22 2.80 16.72 -12.23
N GLU A 23 1.49 16.75 -11.96
CA GLU A 23 0.92 16.95 -10.63
C GLU A 23 0.01 15.75 -10.31
N PRO A 24 0.48 14.79 -9.49
CA PRO A 24 -0.34 13.66 -9.10
C PRO A 24 -1.47 14.09 -8.16
N VAL A 25 -2.66 13.51 -8.36
CA VAL A 25 -3.81 13.68 -7.47
C VAL A 25 -4.04 12.36 -6.74
N PHE A 26 -4.04 12.42 -5.42
CA PHE A 26 -4.24 11.26 -4.55
C PHE A 26 -5.69 11.18 -4.08
N HIS A 27 -6.10 9.97 -3.68
CA HIS A 27 -7.45 9.76 -3.14
C HIS A 27 -7.66 10.57 -1.85
N GLU A 28 -8.82 11.19 -1.69
CA GLU A 28 -9.13 12.12 -0.59
C GLU A 28 -8.92 11.50 0.81
N ILE A 29 -9.13 10.18 0.92
CA ILE A 29 -8.89 9.43 2.16
C ILE A 29 -7.45 9.57 2.68
N CYS A 30 -6.46 9.76 1.81
CA CYS A 30 -5.06 9.92 2.18
C CYS A 30 -4.73 11.31 2.74
N SER A 31 -5.70 12.24 2.67
CA SER A 31 -5.64 13.55 3.32
C SER A 31 -6.67 13.69 4.45
N SER A 32 -7.40 12.61 4.75
CA SER A 32 -8.45 12.60 5.78
C SER A 32 -7.87 12.36 7.17
N PRO A 33 -8.63 12.67 8.24
CA PRO A 33 -8.23 12.32 9.60
C PRO A 33 -7.99 10.81 9.80
N PHE A 34 -8.57 9.93 8.98
CA PHE A 34 -8.43 8.48 9.13
C PHE A 34 -6.99 7.96 8.98
N VAL A 35 -6.11 8.74 8.35
CA VAL A 35 -4.69 8.40 8.19
C VAL A 35 -3.78 9.20 9.12
N SER A 36 -4.35 10.00 10.03
CA SER A 36 -3.57 10.76 11.02
C SER A 36 -3.29 9.92 12.26
N ASP A 37 -2.12 10.14 12.87
CA ASP A 37 -1.77 9.50 14.14
C ASP A 37 -2.69 9.92 15.28
N GLU A 38 -3.15 11.18 15.27
CA GLU A 38 -4.06 11.71 16.28
C GLU A 38 -5.39 10.94 16.32
N TRP A 39 -6.00 10.70 15.15
CA TRP A 39 -7.26 9.96 15.07
C TRP A 39 -7.10 8.51 15.51
N ARG A 40 -5.99 7.87 15.10
CA ARG A 40 -5.64 6.52 15.53
C ARG A 40 -5.52 6.47 17.06
N ILE A 41 -4.77 7.39 17.66
CA ILE A 41 -4.59 7.48 19.12
C ILE A 41 -5.95 7.66 19.80
N ASN A 42 -6.77 8.61 19.36
CA ASN A 42 -8.08 8.90 19.96
C ASN A 42 -9.04 7.70 19.92
N ILE A 43 -9.01 6.89 18.84
CA ILE A 43 -9.80 5.65 18.79
C ILE A 43 -9.25 4.62 19.75
N THR A 44 -7.92 4.42 19.82
CA THR A 44 -7.34 3.47 20.78
C THR A 44 -7.52 3.87 22.24
N THR A 45 -7.57 5.16 22.56
CA THR A 45 -7.76 5.64 23.93
C THR A 45 -9.25 5.73 24.31
N GLY A 46 -10.14 5.95 23.34
CA GLY A 46 -11.59 6.02 23.55
C GLY A 46 -12.31 4.67 23.55
N LEU A 47 -11.71 3.62 22.98
CA LEU A 47 -12.17 2.24 23.13
C LEU A 47 -11.65 1.71 24.47
N ASP A 48 -12.53 1.15 25.30
CA ASP A 48 -12.11 0.38 26.48
C ASP A 48 -11.11 -0.70 26.01
N LEU A 49 -9.84 -0.52 26.38
CA LEU A 49 -8.71 -1.33 25.91
C LEU A 49 -8.78 -2.77 26.41
N ASP A 50 -9.75 -3.09 27.27
CA ASP A 50 -10.05 -4.45 27.63
C ASP A 50 -10.73 -5.16 26.45
N LEU A 51 -9.90 -5.60 25.49
CA LEU A 51 -10.29 -6.44 24.35
C LEU A 51 -11.01 -7.72 24.79
N SER A 52 -10.97 -8.09 26.08
CA SER A 52 -11.75 -9.20 26.63
C SER A 52 -13.25 -8.90 26.70
N ASN A 53 -13.64 -7.62 26.76
CA ASN A 53 -15.04 -7.20 26.73
C ASN A 53 -15.68 -7.31 25.33
N TYR A 54 -14.86 -7.46 24.29
CA TYR A 54 -15.31 -7.62 22.92
C TYR A 54 -15.10 -9.05 22.44
N THR A 55 -16.14 -9.66 21.87
CA THR A 55 -15.99 -10.95 21.20
C THR A 55 -14.94 -10.86 20.09
N LEU A 56 -14.30 -11.98 19.75
CA LEU A 56 -13.26 -12.04 18.72
C LEU A 56 -13.71 -11.48 17.35
N MET A 57 -15.02 -11.50 17.07
CA MET A 57 -15.59 -11.04 15.80
C MET A 57 -16.00 -9.56 15.80
N ASP A 58 -15.83 -8.86 16.91
CA ASP A 58 -16.19 -7.45 16.98
C ASP A 58 -15.21 -6.59 16.18
N TYR A 59 -15.74 -5.86 15.18
CA TYR A 59 -14.93 -5.05 14.28
C TYR A 59 -14.12 -3.96 15.01
N ARG A 60 -14.59 -3.48 16.17
CA ARG A 60 -13.89 -2.44 16.95
C ARG A 60 -12.51 -2.91 17.40
N ARG A 61 -12.29 -4.23 17.56
CA ARG A 61 -10.97 -4.80 17.86
C ARG A 61 -9.95 -4.57 16.74
N PHE A 62 -10.39 -4.51 15.49
CA PHE A 62 -9.53 -4.40 14.31
C PHE A 62 -9.40 -2.98 13.77
N LEU A 63 -10.24 -2.06 14.24
CA LEU A 63 -10.36 -0.71 13.68
C LEU A 63 -9.01 0.04 13.68
N SER A 64 -8.27 0.01 14.78
CA SER A 64 -6.95 0.66 14.86
C SER A 64 -5.95 0.06 13.86
N ALA A 65 -5.93 -1.28 13.72
CA ALA A 65 -5.10 -1.97 12.72
C ALA A 65 -5.45 -1.56 11.30
N HIS A 66 -6.74 -1.46 10.99
CA HIS A 66 -7.22 -1.10 9.65
C HIS A 66 -6.88 0.36 9.32
N LEU A 67 -6.97 1.28 10.28
CA LEU A 67 -6.56 2.67 10.09
C LEU A 67 -5.04 2.79 9.87
N GLN A 68 -4.24 2.06 10.67
CA GLN A 68 -2.80 1.99 10.46
C GLN A 68 -2.44 1.39 9.09
N TYR A 69 -3.16 0.33 8.69
CA TYR A 69 -2.99 -0.27 7.37
C TYR A 69 -3.34 0.72 6.26
N LEU A 70 -4.45 1.44 6.37
CA LEU A 70 -4.85 2.49 5.42
C LEU A 70 -3.81 3.61 5.32
N GLN A 71 -3.27 4.08 6.45
CA GLN A 71 -2.18 5.06 6.49
C GLN A 71 -0.96 4.55 5.72
N GLY A 72 -0.55 3.31 5.96
CA GLY A 72 0.55 2.66 5.23
C GLY A 72 0.28 2.54 3.72
N LEU A 73 -0.93 2.17 3.31
CA LEU A 73 -1.30 2.11 1.89
C LEU A 73 -1.20 3.49 1.22
N CYS A 74 -1.67 4.55 1.90
CA CYS A 74 -1.57 5.92 1.41
C CYS A 74 -0.11 6.37 1.28
N GLN A 75 0.70 6.12 2.31
CA GLN A 75 2.13 6.47 2.29
C GLN A 75 2.84 5.81 1.10
N ILE A 76 2.73 4.49 0.96
CA ILE A 76 3.41 3.75 -0.13
C ILE A 76 2.88 4.19 -1.50
N SER A 77 1.58 4.48 -1.62
CA SER A 77 0.99 4.96 -2.88
C SER A 77 1.55 6.33 -3.28
N ILE A 78 1.66 7.26 -2.32
CA ILE A 78 2.23 8.59 -2.53
C ILE A 78 3.71 8.48 -2.91
N GLU A 79 4.50 7.75 -2.12
CA GLU A 79 5.93 7.56 -2.35
C GLU A 79 6.20 6.89 -3.71
N SER A 80 5.49 5.80 -4.04
CA SER A 80 5.65 5.08 -5.31
C SER A 80 5.33 5.97 -6.52
N THR A 81 4.29 6.81 -6.40
CA THR A 81 3.89 7.74 -7.45
C THR A 81 4.90 8.85 -7.62
N ASN A 82 5.31 9.50 -6.53
CA ASN A 82 6.31 10.58 -6.56
C ASN A 82 7.64 10.06 -7.12
N ASN A 83 8.10 8.88 -6.69
CA ASN A 83 9.30 8.25 -7.23
C ASN A 83 9.18 7.98 -8.74
N SER A 84 8.01 7.55 -9.22
CA SER A 84 7.78 7.31 -10.66
C SER A 84 7.72 8.61 -11.47
N VAL A 85 7.23 9.70 -10.87
CA VAL A 85 7.24 11.04 -11.47
C VAL A 85 8.66 11.59 -11.51
N ASP A 86 9.41 11.51 -10.42
CA ASP A 86 10.80 11.98 -10.34
C ASP A 86 11.70 11.24 -11.32
N GLN A 87 11.51 9.92 -11.46
CA GLN A 87 12.21 9.12 -12.47
C GLN A 87 11.91 9.57 -13.90
N LEU A 88 10.65 9.88 -14.22
CA LEU A 88 10.28 10.39 -15.54
C LEU A 88 10.90 11.77 -15.77
N LEU A 89 10.73 12.70 -14.83
CA LEU A 89 11.20 14.08 -14.98
C LEU A 89 12.73 14.18 -15.03
N SER A 90 13.43 13.25 -14.38
CA SER A 90 14.89 13.12 -14.44
C SER A 90 15.40 12.33 -15.65
N SER A 91 14.51 11.67 -16.40
CA SER A 91 14.89 10.95 -17.62
C SER A 91 15.29 11.92 -18.74
N LEU A 92 16.16 11.47 -19.63
CA LEU A 92 16.72 12.29 -20.70
C LEU A 92 15.94 12.11 -22.00
N LEU A 93 15.51 13.23 -22.57
CA LEU A 93 15.21 13.31 -24.00
C LEU A 93 16.54 13.46 -24.76
N VAL A 94 16.89 12.43 -25.54
CA VAL A 94 18.10 12.42 -26.37
C VAL A 94 17.71 12.58 -27.85
N THR A 95 18.20 13.64 -28.48
CA THR A 95 17.97 13.91 -29.91
C THR A 95 19.08 14.78 -30.49
N THR A 96 19.51 14.49 -31.71
CA THR A 96 20.53 15.28 -32.43
C THR A 96 19.92 16.41 -33.25
N GLU A 97 18.62 16.31 -33.54
CA GLU A 97 17.85 17.25 -34.35
C GLU A 97 16.58 17.65 -33.62
N LEU A 98 16.04 18.82 -33.94
CA LEU A 98 14.74 19.27 -33.43
C LEU A 98 13.66 18.25 -33.82
N LEU A 99 12.95 17.74 -32.81
CA LEU A 99 11.87 16.80 -33.05
C LEU A 99 10.63 17.54 -33.60
N PRO A 100 9.93 16.94 -34.58
CA PRO A 100 8.57 17.36 -34.89
C PRO A 100 7.69 17.28 -33.64
N GLU A 101 6.77 18.23 -33.50
CA GLU A 101 5.88 18.35 -32.35
C GLU A 101 5.11 17.04 -32.07
N THR A 102 4.59 16.40 -33.12
CA THR A 102 3.89 15.11 -33.01
C THR A 102 4.75 14.01 -32.40
N VAL A 103 6.01 13.90 -32.84
CA VAL A 103 6.97 12.92 -32.34
C VAL A 103 7.35 13.22 -30.89
N PHE A 104 7.49 14.49 -30.52
CA PHE A 104 7.74 14.90 -29.14
C PHE A 104 6.59 14.51 -28.22
N TYR A 105 5.34 14.77 -28.62
CA TYR A 105 4.17 14.39 -27.84
C TYR A 105 3.99 12.88 -27.73
N GLU A 106 4.18 12.12 -28.82
CA GLU A 106 4.12 10.65 -28.79
C GLU A 106 5.14 10.06 -27.80
N ARG A 107 6.39 10.53 -27.84
CA ARG A 107 7.42 10.08 -26.89
C ARG A 107 7.06 10.40 -25.45
N THR A 108 6.56 11.62 -25.21
CA THR A 108 6.17 12.07 -23.86
C THR A 108 4.98 11.29 -23.32
N ASP A 109 3.98 11.02 -24.16
CA ASP A 109 2.79 10.24 -23.80
C ASP A 109 3.15 8.78 -23.49
N LEU A 110 4.03 8.17 -24.29
CA LEU A 110 4.53 6.81 -24.02
C LEU A 110 5.22 6.71 -22.65
N LEU A 111 6.13 7.64 -22.34
CA LEU A 111 6.80 7.65 -21.04
C LEU A 111 5.83 7.91 -19.89
N THR A 112 4.86 8.81 -20.09
CA THR A 112 3.82 9.09 -19.09
C THR A 112 2.96 7.86 -18.82
N LYS A 113 2.55 7.13 -19.87
CA LYS A 113 1.81 5.87 -19.73
C LYS A 113 2.62 4.80 -19.01
N GLN A 114 3.91 4.70 -19.31
CA GLN A 114 4.81 3.78 -18.61
C GLN A 114 4.93 4.11 -17.12
N SER A 115 5.13 5.39 -16.78
CA SER A 115 5.20 5.87 -15.39
C SER A 115 3.90 5.63 -14.62
N LYS A 116 2.74 5.83 -15.26
CA LYS A 116 1.42 5.50 -14.68
C LYS A 116 1.26 4.02 -14.37
N SER A 117 1.90 3.13 -15.12
CA SER A 117 1.84 1.68 -14.92
C SER A 117 2.86 1.18 -13.88
N SER A 118 4.00 1.85 -13.73
CA SER A 118 5.05 1.41 -12.80
C SER A 118 4.63 1.56 -11.33
N ALA A 119 4.04 2.70 -10.95
CA ALA A 119 3.70 2.96 -9.55
C ALA A 119 2.72 1.93 -8.94
N PRO A 120 1.57 1.60 -9.59
CA PRO A 120 0.66 0.57 -9.10
C PRO A 120 1.29 -0.83 -9.08
N THR A 121 2.13 -1.13 -10.07
CA THR A 121 2.83 -2.43 -10.16
C THR A 121 3.81 -2.61 -9.01
N THR A 122 4.61 -1.58 -8.71
CA THR A 122 5.55 -1.60 -7.59
C THR A 122 4.81 -1.75 -6.26
N PHE A 123 3.73 -0.99 -6.08
CA PHE A 123 2.87 -1.09 -4.90
C PHE A 123 2.32 -2.51 -4.72
N ALA A 124 1.71 -3.09 -5.75
CA ALA A 124 1.13 -4.43 -5.69
C ALA A 124 2.17 -5.50 -5.38
N ARG A 125 3.38 -5.39 -5.96
CA ARG A 125 4.49 -6.30 -5.70
C ARG A 125 4.96 -6.23 -4.26
N LEU A 126 5.12 -5.03 -3.70
CA LEU A 126 5.52 -4.84 -2.30
C LEU A 126 4.47 -5.43 -1.35
N LEU A 127 3.19 -5.13 -1.59
CA LEU A 127 2.10 -5.66 -0.77
C LEU A 127 2.04 -7.20 -0.83
N PHE A 128 2.18 -7.78 -2.01
CA PHE A 128 2.19 -9.24 -2.19
C PHE A 128 3.40 -9.88 -1.49
N LEU A 129 4.59 -9.27 -1.60
CA LEU A 129 5.79 -9.75 -0.93
C LEU A 129 5.62 -9.73 0.60
N THR A 130 5.16 -8.62 1.17
CA THR A 130 4.90 -8.50 2.61
C THR A 130 3.92 -9.57 3.10
N ARG A 131 2.82 -9.78 2.38
CA ARG A 131 1.84 -10.84 2.72
C ARG A 131 2.45 -12.23 2.64
N SER A 132 3.24 -12.50 1.61
CA SER A 132 3.88 -13.81 1.41
C SER A 132 4.91 -14.11 2.49
N VAL A 133 5.72 -13.12 2.88
CA VAL A 133 6.69 -13.24 3.98
C VAL A 133 5.97 -13.48 5.31
N ASN A 134 4.92 -12.73 5.61
CA ASN A 134 4.15 -12.90 6.84
C ASN A 134 3.49 -14.28 6.92
N HIS A 135 2.86 -14.74 5.82
CA HIS A 135 2.22 -16.05 5.75
C HIS A 135 3.24 -17.20 5.85
N GLY A 136 4.32 -17.14 5.06
CA GLY A 136 5.33 -18.20 5.02
C GLY A 136 6.12 -18.37 6.32
N ASN A 137 6.18 -17.33 7.16
CA ASN A 137 6.87 -17.36 8.46
C ASN A 137 5.91 -17.45 9.66
N ALA A 138 4.59 -17.57 9.41
CA ALA A 138 3.58 -17.57 10.46
C ALA A 138 3.73 -16.41 11.47
N ILE A 139 4.11 -15.22 10.98
CA ILE A 139 4.29 -14.03 11.83
C ILE A 139 2.92 -13.63 12.35
N ILE A 140 2.73 -13.73 13.67
CA ILE A 140 1.46 -13.43 14.33
C ILE A 140 1.13 -11.94 14.15
N SER A 141 -0.06 -11.65 13.63
CA SER A 141 -0.56 -10.28 13.54
C SER A 141 -0.82 -9.73 14.94
N SER A 142 -0.73 -8.40 15.10
CA SER A 142 -0.95 -7.76 16.41
C SER A 142 -2.28 -8.11 17.08
N TYR A 143 -3.28 -8.57 16.30
CA TYR A 143 -4.61 -8.91 16.77
C TYR A 143 -4.91 -10.42 16.69
N GLY A 144 -3.90 -11.24 16.41
CA GLY A 144 -4.02 -12.70 16.36
C GLY A 144 -4.99 -13.20 15.29
N THR A 145 -5.18 -12.45 14.20
CA THR A 145 -6.15 -12.79 13.13
C THR A 145 -5.66 -13.89 12.19
N ASN A 146 -4.36 -14.14 12.12
CA ASN A 146 -3.80 -15.20 11.29
C ASN A 146 -3.31 -16.40 12.11
N PHE A 147 -2.69 -16.14 13.25
CA PHE A 147 -2.20 -17.12 14.20
C PHE A 147 -2.44 -16.60 15.61
N GLU A 148 -2.63 -17.51 16.56
CA GLU A 148 -2.81 -17.20 17.98
C GLU A 148 -1.88 -18.06 18.85
N TYR A 149 -1.60 -17.59 20.06
CA TYR A 149 -0.86 -18.35 21.04
C TYR A 149 -1.76 -19.38 21.74
N ILE A 150 -1.25 -20.60 21.91
CA ILE A 150 -1.97 -21.66 22.62
C ILE A 150 -1.37 -21.85 24.01
N GLY A 151 -2.25 -21.86 25.01
CA GLY A 151 -1.93 -22.31 26.36
C GLY A 151 -1.51 -21.18 27.30
N PRO A 152 -1.63 -21.39 28.62
CA PRO A 152 -1.21 -20.38 29.59
C PRO A 152 0.30 -20.26 29.58
N TYR A 153 0.81 -19.04 29.81
CA TYR A 153 2.24 -18.81 30.07
C TYR A 153 2.63 -19.43 31.41
N TYR A 154 2.69 -20.76 31.47
CA TYR A 154 3.30 -21.47 32.58
C TYR A 154 4.81 -21.40 32.35
N GLY A 155 5.52 -20.64 33.19
CA GLY A 155 6.92 -20.24 33.02
C GLY A 155 7.95 -21.38 33.03
N GLY A 156 7.84 -22.31 32.08
CA GLY A 156 8.71 -23.47 31.91
C GLY A 156 9.03 -23.83 30.45
N TYR A 157 8.44 -23.17 29.46
CA TYR A 157 8.78 -23.36 28.04
C TYR A 157 9.69 -22.24 27.54
N SER A 158 10.72 -22.60 26.77
CA SER A 158 11.63 -21.66 26.10
C SER A 158 11.08 -21.12 24.78
N TYR A 159 9.87 -21.52 24.39
CA TYR A 159 9.21 -21.15 23.14
C TYR A 159 7.71 -20.95 23.37
N ALA A 160 7.11 -20.09 22.56
CA ALA A 160 5.67 -19.88 22.54
C ALA A 160 5.02 -20.87 21.57
N ILE A 161 3.95 -21.54 21.99
CA ILE A 161 3.17 -22.44 21.13
C ILE A 161 2.13 -21.60 20.40
N THR A 162 1.98 -21.82 19.08
CA THR A 162 1.02 -21.09 18.25
C THR A 162 0.18 -22.06 17.43
N GLN A 163 -1.04 -21.65 17.06
CA GLN A 163 -1.88 -22.31 16.06
C GLN A 163 -2.41 -21.32 15.03
N PRO A 164 -2.69 -21.78 13.79
CA PRO A 164 -3.38 -20.95 12.81
C PRO A 164 -4.84 -20.72 13.19
N ILE A 165 -5.35 -19.53 12.90
CA ILE A 165 -6.78 -19.27 12.91
C ILE A 165 -7.45 -20.04 11.79
N ILE A 166 -8.63 -20.60 12.08
CA ILE A 166 -9.49 -21.27 11.11
C ILE A 166 -10.76 -20.43 10.94
N TYR A 167 -10.93 -19.87 9.76
CA TYR A 167 -12.09 -19.06 9.37
C TYR A 167 -13.21 -19.92 8.76
N ASP A 168 -14.26 -19.24 8.27
CA ASP A 168 -15.44 -19.86 7.64
C ASP A 168 -15.05 -20.93 6.60
N ASN A 169 -15.89 -21.96 6.47
CA ASN A 169 -15.68 -23.10 5.57
C ASN A 169 -14.38 -23.90 5.82
N GLY A 170 -13.81 -23.80 7.02
CA GLY A 170 -12.59 -24.53 7.39
C GLY A 170 -11.31 -23.94 6.77
N CYS A 171 -11.32 -22.66 6.38
CA CYS A 171 -10.14 -22.02 5.82
C CYS A 171 -9.07 -21.79 6.90
N SER A 172 -7.98 -22.57 6.85
CA SER A 172 -6.85 -22.42 7.77
C SER A 172 -5.82 -21.43 7.24
N CYS A 173 -5.44 -20.45 8.07
CA CYS A 173 -4.38 -19.49 7.78
C CYS A 173 -2.97 -20.10 7.68
N ALA A 174 -2.78 -21.37 8.04
CA ALA A 174 -1.52 -22.09 7.76
C ALA A 174 -1.42 -22.56 6.30
N LEU A 175 -2.56 -22.72 5.62
CA LEU A 175 -2.63 -23.26 4.27
C LEU A 175 -2.94 -22.18 3.23
N TYR A 176 -3.80 -21.23 3.59
CA TYR A 176 -4.32 -20.23 2.66
C TYR A 176 -4.12 -18.80 3.20
N PRO A 177 -3.57 -17.87 2.38
CA PRO A 177 -3.30 -16.50 2.80
C PRO A 177 -4.52 -15.57 2.71
N ASN A 178 -5.65 -16.05 2.19
CA ASN A 178 -6.85 -15.27 1.89
C ASN A 178 -8.08 -15.73 2.69
N CYS A 179 -7.87 -16.38 3.84
CA CYS A 179 -8.97 -16.73 4.74
C CYS A 179 -9.61 -15.47 5.33
N THR A 180 -10.94 -15.43 5.34
CA THR A 180 -11.72 -14.29 5.84
C THR A 180 -13.04 -14.77 6.43
N SER A 181 -13.53 -14.08 7.45
CA SER A 181 -14.92 -14.15 7.92
C SER A 181 -15.48 -12.74 8.06
N GLN A 182 -16.81 -12.62 8.03
CA GLN A 182 -17.48 -11.34 8.21
C GLN A 182 -17.30 -10.84 9.65
N ALA A 183 -16.74 -9.64 9.82
CA ALA A 183 -16.74 -8.94 11.10
C ALA A 183 -18.04 -8.13 11.28
N SER A 184 -18.45 -7.92 12.53
CA SER A 184 -19.68 -7.18 12.87
C SER A 184 -19.47 -6.27 14.07
N PHE A 185 -20.23 -5.19 14.16
CA PHE A 185 -20.37 -4.44 15.41
C PHE A 185 -21.37 -5.19 16.29
N ILE A 186 -20.94 -5.68 17.45
CA ILE A 186 -21.80 -6.48 18.34
C ILE A 186 -22.25 -5.58 19.48
N GLU A 187 -23.55 -5.33 19.58
CA GLU A 187 -24.09 -4.60 20.73
C GLU A 187 -23.86 -5.41 22.01
N MET A 188 -23.37 -4.77 23.08
CA MET A 188 -23.08 -5.42 24.36
C MET A 188 -24.34 -5.89 25.13
N ASN A 189 -25.53 -5.84 24.52
CA ASN A 189 -26.81 -6.16 25.16
C ASN A 189 -27.68 -7.14 24.35
N SER A 190 -27.09 -8.17 23.75
CA SER A 190 -27.87 -9.31 23.25
C SER A 190 -27.72 -10.49 24.20
N SER A 191 -28.44 -10.41 25.33
CA SER A 191 -28.81 -11.58 26.14
C SER A 191 -30.09 -12.19 25.61
#